data_AF-A0A2X1MYF2-F1
#
_entry.id   AF-A0A2X1MYF2-F1
#
_cell.length_a   1.000
_cell.length_b   1.000
_cell.length_c   1.000
_cell.angle_alpha   90.00
_cell.angle_beta   90.00
_cell.angle_gamma   90.00
#
_symmetry.space_group_name_H-M   'P 1'
#
loop_
_entity.id
_entity.type
_entity.pdbx_description
1 polymer ?
#
loop_
_entity_poly.entity_id
_entity_poly.type
_entity_poly.pdbx_seq_one_letter_code
_entity_poly.pdbx_strand_id
1 'polypeptide(L)'
;MAMRGIRKDAAMVADMREKCGEDFWLMLDCWMSQDVNYATKLAHACAPYNLKWIEECLPPQQYESYRELKTQRASRNDGHQR
;
A
#
# COMPACT_ATOMS: atom_id res chain seq x y z
N MET A 1 -9.16 16.45 4.43
CA MET A 1 -9.36 15.28 5.32
C MET A 1 -8.56 14.06 4.87
N ALA A 2 -8.58 13.66 3.59
CA ALA A 2 -7.91 12.45 3.05
C ALA A 2 -6.39 12.33 3.33
N MET A 3 -5.59 13.39 3.11
CA MET A 3 -4.14 13.33 3.37
C MET A 3 -3.78 13.06 4.85
N ARG A 4 -4.70 13.34 5.77
CA ARG A 4 -4.48 13.07 7.20
C ARG A 4 -4.62 11.58 7.53
N GLY A 5 -5.44 10.85 6.76
CA GLY A 5 -5.57 9.39 6.86
C GLY A 5 -4.30 8.72 6.37
N ILE A 6 -3.89 9.01 5.13
CA ILE A 6 -2.68 8.45 4.49
C ILE A 6 -1.44 8.58 5.40
N ARG A 7 -1.23 9.76 6.00
CA ARG A 7 -0.10 9.97 6.90
C ARG A 7 -0.17 9.14 8.17
N LYS A 8 -1.37 8.93 8.74
CA LYS A 8 -1.55 8.08 9.92
C LYS A 8 -1.29 6.62 9.59
N ASP A 9 -1.82 6.14 8.47
CA ASP A 9 -1.65 4.76 8.05
C ASP A 9 -0.18 4.48 7.71
N ALA A 10 0.49 5.39 7.00
CA ALA A 10 1.92 5.29 6.73
C ALA A 10 2.77 5.34 8.02
N ALA A 11 2.40 6.17 9.01
CA ALA A 11 3.08 6.21 10.30
C ALA A 11 2.89 4.91 11.09
N MET A 12 1.72 4.27 11.00
CA MET A 12 1.48 2.96 11.61
C MET A 12 2.36 1.87 10.97
N VAL A 13 2.52 1.89 9.64
CA VAL A 13 3.44 0.97 8.96
C VAL A 13 4.89 1.23 9.37
N ALA A 14 5.29 2.50 9.49
CA ALA A 14 6.64 2.88 9.94
C ALA A 14 6.94 2.36 11.35
N ASP A 15 6.01 2.57 12.29
CA ASP A 15 6.11 2.10 13.68
C ASP A 15 6.22 0.57 13.76
N MET A 16 5.44 -0.16 12.95
CA MET A 16 5.55 -1.62 12.89
C MET A 16 6.84 -2.09 12.21
N ARG A 17 7.33 -1.36 11.20
CA ARG A 17 8.61 -1.67 10.55
C ARG A 17 9.77 -1.53 11.53
N GLU A 18 9.76 -0.49 12.37
CA GLU A 18 10.77 -0.30 13.41
C GLU A 18 10.76 -1.47 14.42
N LYS A 19 9.57 -1.98 14.78
CA LYS A 19 9.42 -3.07 15.77
C LYS A 19 9.73 -4.46 15.21
N CYS A 20 9.35 -4.73 13.97
CA CYS A 20 9.46 -6.07 13.38
C CYS A 20 10.79 -6.31 12.62
N GLY A 21 11.59 -5.27 12.39
CA GLY A 21 12.80 -5.36 11.56
C GLY A 21 12.49 -5.43 10.07
N GLU A 22 13.51 -5.43 9.22
CA GLU A 22 13.36 -5.29 7.75
C GLU A 22 12.86 -6.56 7.05
N ASP A 23 13.18 -7.73 7.59
CA ASP A 23 12.89 -9.03 6.95
C ASP A 23 11.43 -9.46 7.11
N PHE A 24 10.77 -9.04 8.19
CA PHE A 24 9.39 -9.41 8.46
C PHE A 24 8.45 -8.74 7.45
N TRP A 25 7.50 -9.50 6.91
CA TRP A 25 6.57 -8.98 5.92
C TRP A 25 5.47 -8.16 6.59
N LEU A 26 5.30 -6.93 6.11
CA LEU A 26 4.20 -6.05 6.49
C LEU A 26 3.28 -5.84 5.31
N MET A 27 1.98 -5.87 5.59
CA MET A 27 0.90 -5.77 4.62
C MET A 27 -0.19 -4.86 5.20
N LEU A 28 -0.97 -4.23 4.32
CA LEU A 28 -2.05 -3.31 4.71
C LEU A 28 -3.36 -3.76 4.09
N ASP A 29 -4.32 -4.11 4.93
CA ASP A 29 -5.69 -4.42 4.50
C ASP A 29 -6.54 -3.13 4.53
N CYS A 30 -7.20 -2.84 3.42
CA CYS A 30 -7.96 -1.60 3.20
C CYS A 30 -9.48 -1.81 3.14
N TRP A 31 -9.97 -3.05 3.27
CA TRP A 31 -11.38 -3.41 3.41
C TRP A 31 -12.37 -2.62 2.52
N MET A 32 -12.08 -2.56 1.22
CA MET A 32 -12.86 -1.89 0.16
C MET A 32 -13.12 -0.39 0.37
N SER A 33 -12.37 0.27 1.25
CA SER A 33 -12.69 1.62 1.73
C SER A 33 -12.13 2.76 0.88
N GLN A 34 -11.38 2.46 -0.18
CA GLN A 34 -10.57 3.45 -0.90
C GLN A 34 -11.04 3.65 -2.35
N ASP A 35 -10.49 4.70 -2.95
CA ASP A 35 -10.50 4.93 -4.40
C ASP A 35 -9.08 4.76 -4.97
N VAL A 36 -8.95 4.70 -6.30
CA VAL A 36 -7.66 4.48 -6.98
C VAL A 36 -6.62 5.52 -6.58
N ASN A 37 -6.99 6.80 -6.51
CA ASN A 37 -6.05 7.89 -6.21
C ASN A 37 -5.56 7.82 -4.75
N TYR A 38 -6.45 7.50 -3.82
CA TYR A 38 -6.10 7.32 -2.42
C TYR A 38 -5.19 6.10 -2.23
N ALA A 39 -5.57 4.96 -2.82
CA ALA A 39 -4.80 3.73 -2.75
C ALA A 39 -3.40 3.90 -3.37
N THR A 40 -3.30 4.58 -4.52
CA THR A 40 -2.01 4.93 -5.14
C THR A 40 -1.17 5.78 -4.19
N LYS A 41 -1.72 6.87 -3.62
CA LYS A 41 -0.97 7.72 -2.69
C LYS A 41 -0.53 6.99 -1.43
N LEU A 42 -1.36 6.10 -0.89
CA LEU A 42 -1.01 5.26 0.25
C LEU A 42 0.12 4.29 -0.10
N ALA A 43 0.07 3.65 -1.28
CA ALA A 43 1.13 2.78 -1.76
C ALA A 43 2.48 3.51 -1.87
N HIS A 44 2.49 4.71 -2.46
CA HIS A 44 3.70 5.53 -2.55
C HIS A 44 4.20 6.00 -1.18
N ALA A 45 3.29 6.37 -0.27
CA ALA A 45 3.66 6.78 1.09
C ALA A 45 4.25 5.63 1.93
N CYS A 46 3.82 4.39 1.70
CA CYS A 46 4.32 3.19 2.39
C CYS A 46 5.52 2.53 1.71
N ALA A 47 5.88 2.93 0.48
CA ALA A 47 6.99 2.36 -0.27
C ALA A 47 8.35 2.41 0.47
N PRO A 48 8.71 3.48 1.22
CA PRO A 48 9.95 3.53 1.99
C PRO A 48 10.07 2.46 3.08
N TYR A 49 8.93 1.91 3.55
CA TYR A 49 8.89 0.92 4.63
C TYR A 49 8.85 -0.53 4.12
N ASN A 50 9.14 -0.75 2.83
CA ASN A 50 9.11 -2.05 2.17
C ASN A 50 7.79 -2.81 2.44
N LEU A 51 6.67 -2.13 2.28
CA LEU A 51 5.34 -2.74 2.42
C LEU A 51 5.15 -3.78 1.30
N LYS A 52 4.84 -5.03 1.68
CA LYS A 52 4.83 -6.14 0.74
C LYS A 52 3.64 -6.10 -0.21
N TRP A 53 2.45 -5.82 0.28
CA TRP A 53 1.26 -5.59 -0.55
C TRP A 53 0.23 -4.73 0.18
N ILE A 54 -0.69 -4.17 -0.60
CA ILE A 54 -1.93 -3.56 -0.10
C ILE A 54 -3.08 -4.41 -0.61
N GLU A 55 -3.96 -4.79 0.30
CA GLU A 55 -5.05 -5.73 0.09
C GLU A 55 -6.39 -5.01 0.06
N GLU A 56 -7.27 -5.48 -0.82
CA GLU A 56 -8.67 -5.07 -0.91
C GLU A 56 -8.92 -3.54 -0.89
N CYS A 57 -8.15 -2.75 -1.65
CA CYS A 57 -8.34 -1.30 -1.69
C CYS A 57 -9.72 -0.86 -2.19
N LEU A 58 -10.27 -1.62 -3.13
CA LEU A 58 -11.46 -1.23 -3.90
C LEU A 58 -12.57 -2.29 -3.76
N PRO A 59 -13.85 -1.91 -3.91
CA PRO A 59 -14.94 -2.85 -3.99
C PRO A 59 -14.72 -3.93 -5.07
N PRO A 60 -15.17 -5.18 -4.84
CA PRO A 60 -14.83 -6.34 -5.68
C PRO A 60 -15.33 -6.22 -7.12
N GLN A 61 -16.34 -5.38 -7.38
CA GLN A 61 -16.87 -5.15 -8.73
C GLN A 61 -15.97 -4.25 -9.60
N GLN A 62 -15.01 -3.53 -9.01
CA GLN A 62 -14.21 -2.51 -9.69
C GLN A 62 -12.94 -3.07 -10.36
N TYR A 63 -13.10 -4.05 -11.25
CA TYR A 63 -11.97 -4.73 -11.91
C TYR A 63 -11.06 -3.79 -12.71
N GLU A 64 -11.63 -2.83 -13.44
CA GLU A 64 -10.85 -1.87 -14.23
C GLU A 64 -10.03 -0.94 -13.34
N SER A 65 -10.58 -0.53 -12.20
CA SER A 65 -9.87 0.28 -11.21
C SER A 65 -8.74 -0.49 -10.54
N TYR A 66 -8.91 -1.80 -10.31
CA TYR A 66 -7.81 -2.67 -9.88
C TYR A 66 -6.70 -2.78 -10.93
N ARG A 67 -7.06 -2.89 -12.22
CA ARG A 67 -6.09 -2.86 -13.32
C ARG A 67 -5.32 -1.54 -13.33
N GLU A 68 -6.02 -0.42 -13.21
CA GLU A 68 -5.42 0.92 -13.15
C GLU A 68 -4.46 1.04 -11.96
N LEU A 69 -4.89 0.66 -10.76
CA LEU A 69 -4.07 0.71 -9.56
C LEU A 69 -2.76 -0.08 -9.72
N LYS A 70 -2.83 -1.28 -10.34
CA LYS A 70 -1.65 -2.10 -10.61
C LYS A 70 -0.65 -1.41 -11.55
N THR A 71 -1.14 -0.63 -12.52
CA THR A 71 -0.26 0.13 -13.43
C THR A 71 0.43 1.31 -12.75
N GLN A 72 -0.19 1.88 -11.72
CA GLN A 72 0.33 3.02 -10.95
C GLN A 72 1.26 2.62 -9.79
N ARG A 73 1.63 1.34 -9.70
CA ARG A 73 2.48 0.81 -8.63
C ARG A 73 3.78 1.61 -8.52
N ALA A 74 4.23 1.86 -7.29
CA ALA A 74 5.58 2.33 -7.04
C ALA A 74 6.58 1.32 -7.61
N SER A 75 7.61 1.79 -8.33
CA SER A 75 8.66 0.94 -8.87
C SER A 75 9.40 0.25 -7.73
N ARG A 76 9.14 -1.05 -7.54
CA ARG A 76 9.93 -1.88 -6.63
C ARG A 76 11.26 -2.20 -7.33
N ASN A 77 12.36 -1.92 -6.64
CA ASN A 77 13.66 -2.50 -6.97
C ASN A 77 13.66 -3.93 -6.40
N ASP A 78 12.83 -4.80 -6.98
CA ASP A 78 12.63 -6.16 -6.48
C ASP A 78 13.73 -7.05 -7.06
N GLY A 79 14.75 -7.35 -6.26
CA GLY A 79 15.76 -8.38 -6.54
C GLY A 79 15.21 -9.81 -6.49
N HIS A 80 13.90 -9.98 -6.72
CA HIS A 80 13.23 -11.28 -6.78
C HIS A 80 12.83 -11.60 -8.22
N GLN A 81 13.83 -11.78 -9.09
CA GLN A 81 13.70 -12.68 -10.24
C GLN A 81 13.68 -14.12 -9.71
N ARG A 82 12.49 -14.71 -9.65
CA ARG A 82 12.27 -16.13 -9.89
C ARG A 82 10.99 -16.29 -10.70
#